data_AF-X1SJ04-F1
#
_entry.id   AF-X1SJ04-F1
#
_cell.length_a   1.000
_cell.length_b   1.000
_cell.length_c   1.000
_cell.angle_alpha   90.00
_cell.angle_beta   90.00
_cell.angle_gamma   90.00
#
_symmetry.space_group_name_H-M   'P 1'
#
loop_
_entity.id
_entity.type
_entity.pdbx_description
1 polymer ?
#
loop_
_entity_poly.entity_id
_entity_poly.type
_entity_poly.pdbx_seq_one_letter_code
_entity_poly.pdbx_strand_id
1 'polypeptide(L)'
;MPVITRDEWKKWQEERKRFAKNETKGFTGDIKALEQHIKTLREVCPKDVTGYPHTTALMVLDELQQRVDAAKRYLVSVGGQKVYP
;
A
#
# COMPACT_ATOMS: atom_id res chain seq x y z
N MET A 1 -14.62 8.75 34.72
CA MET A 1 -14.22 8.53 33.30
C MET A 1 -15.32 9.13 32.43
N PRO A 2 -15.01 9.87 31.36
CA PRO A 2 -16.05 10.42 30.50
C PRO A 2 -16.79 9.26 29.81
N VAL A 3 -18.11 9.22 29.98
CA VAL A 3 -18.97 8.24 29.32
C VAL A 3 -19.20 8.76 27.91
N ILE A 4 -18.58 8.11 26.92
CA ILE A 4 -18.81 8.41 25.51
C ILE A 4 -20.29 8.21 25.23
N THR A 5 -20.96 9.27 24.79
CA THR A 5 -22.38 9.23 24.45
C THR A 5 -22.59 8.44 23.16
N ARG A 6 -23.80 7.88 22.99
CA ARG A 6 -24.15 7.09 21.79
C ARG A 6 -23.96 7.87 20.49
N ASP A 7 -24.17 9.19 20.53
CA ASP A 7 -23.95 10.10 19.40
C ASP A 7 -22.46 10.34 19.10
N GLU A 8 -21.62 10.44 20.13
CA GLU A 8 -20.16 10.55 19.96
C GLU A 8 -19.57 9.27 19.36
N TRP A 9 -20.05 8.10 19.80
CA TRP A 9 -19.66 6.82 19.19
C TRP A 9 -20.07 6.73 17.71
N LYS A 10 -21.27 7.23 17.38
CA LYS A 10 -21.77 7.25 16.00
C LYS A 10 -20.95 8.19 15.11
N LYS A 11 -20.60 9.38 15.58
CA LYS A 11 -19.69 10.30 14.88
C LYS A 11 -18.31 9.69 14.64
N TRP A 12 -17.74 9.02 15.63
CA TRP A 12 -16.45 8.35 15.49
C TRP A 12 -16.47 7.23 14.43
N GLN A 13 -17.54 6.43 14.38
CA GLN A 13 -17.72 5.41 13.36
C GLN A 13 -17.87 5.98 11.95
N GLU A 14 -18.58 7.11 11.81
CA GLU A 14 -18.73 7.80 10.52
C GLU A 14 -17.40 8.38 10.02
N GLU A 15 -16.62 9.00 10.91
CA GLU A 15 -15.29 9.50 10.57
C GLU A 15 -14.33 8.35 10.22
N ARG A 16 -14.36 7.22 10.95
CA ARG A 16 -13.60 6.00 10.56
C ARG A 16 -13.96 5.51 9.15
N LYS A 17 -15.26 5.49 8.82
CA LYS A 17 -15.73 5.06 7.48
C LYS A 17 -15.31 6.04 6.38
N ARG A 18 -15.39 7.35 6.63
CA ARG A 18 -14.93 8.38 5.69
C ARG A 18 -13.43 8.30 5.47
N PHE A 19 -12.66 8.15 6.54
CA PHE A 19 -11.21 7.99 6.49
C PHE A 19 -10.84 6.76 5.67
N ALA A 20 -11.39 5.57 6.01
CA ALA A 20 -11.15 4.35 5.26
C ALA A 20 -11.48 4.47 3.76
N LYS A 21 -12.55 5.21 3.39
CA LYS A 21 -12.95 5.41 1.98
C LYS A 21 -12.04 6.39 1.22
N ASN A 22 -11.53 7.42 1.87
CA ASN A 22 -10.67 8.42 1.22
C ASN A 22 -9.20 7.96 1.17
N GLU A 23 -8.76 7.30 2.23
CA GLU A 23 -7.41 6.76 2.39
C GLU A 23 -7.13 5.65 1.37
N THR A 24 -8.08 4.72 1.18
CA THR A 24 -7.97 3.65 0.17
C THR A 24 -7.88 4.16 -1.26
N LYS A 25 -8.51 5.30 -1.59
CA LYS A 25 -8.44 5.89 -2.94
C LYS A 25 -7.06 6.48 -3.26
N GLY A 26 -6.45 7.17 -2.31
CA GLY A 26 -5.09 7.72 -2.48
C GLY A 26 -4.05 6.60 -2.58
N PHE A 27 -4.04 5.71 -1.58
CA PHE A 27 -3.02 4.66 -1.51
C PHE A 27 -3.11 3.62 -2.64
N THR A 28 -4.30 3.33 -3.16
CA THR A 28 -4.42 2.42 -4.32
C THR A 28 -3.77 3.04 -5.57
N GLY A 29 -3.91 4.35 -5.76
CA GLY A 29 -3.26 5.09 -6.84
C GLY A 29 -1.74 5.08 -6.69
N ASP A 30 -1.26 5.37 -5.48
CA ASP A 30 0.17 5.43 -5.17
C ASP A 30 0.85 4.06 -5.33
N ILE A 31 0.21 2.98 -4.86
CA ILE A 31 0.70 1.61 -5.05
C ILE A 31 0.83 1.28 -6.54
N LYS A 32 -0.17 1.62 -7.35
CA LYS A 32 -0.13 1.37 -8.79
C LYS A 32 0.99 2.16 -9.48
N ALA A 33 1.23 3.39 -9.06
CA ALA A 33 2.35 4.20 -9.56
C ALA A 33 3.71 3.60 -9.19
N LEU A 34 3.85 3.11 -7.94
CA LEU A 34 5.06 2.43 -7.48
C LEU A 34 5.35 1.14 -8.27
N GLU A 35 4.33 0.34 -8.57
CA GLU A 35 4.50 -0.86 -9.41
C GLU A 35 4.98 -0.53 -10.82
N GLN A 36 4.38 0.49 -11.43
CA GLN A 36 4.77 0.95 -12.77
C GLN A 36 6.25 1.38 -12.76
N HIS A 37 6.67 2.10 -11.70
CA HIS A 37 8.03 2.57 -11.57
C HIS A 37 9.03 1.41 -11.36
N ILE A 38 8.70 0.42 -10.52
CA ILE A 38 9.54 -0.80 -10.35
C ILE A 38 9.68 -1.55 -11.67
N LYS A 39 8.60 -1.64 -12.47
CA LYS A 39 8.66 -2.25 -13.80
C LYS A 39 9.61 -1.49 -14.73
N THR A 40 9.52 -0.17 -14.78
CA THR A 40 10.45 0.66 -15.56
C THR A 40 11.89 0.45 -15.09
N LEU A 41 12.15 0.42 -13.78
CA LEU A 41 13.49 0.20 -13.24
C LEU A 41 14.04 -1.20 -13.58
N ARG A 42 13.18 -2.22 -13.69
CA ARG A 42 13.56 -3.55 -14.19
C ARG A 42 13.95 -3.52 -15.67
N GLU A 43 13.24 -2.75 -16.49
CA GLU A 43 13.53 -2.58 -17.92
C GLU A 43 14.85 -1.85 -18.16
N VAL A 44 15.16 -0.83 -17.34
CA VAL A 44 16.42 -0.05 -17.42
C VAL A 44 17.51 -0.55 -16.48
N CYS A 45 17.34 -1.74 -15.89
CA CYS A 45 18.28 -2.28 -14.91
C CYS A 45 19.69 -2.32 -15.50
N PRO A 46 20.70 -1.73 -14.82
CA PRO A 46 22.06 -1.73 -15.32
C PRO A 46 22.53 -3.17 -15.49
N LYS A 47 23.11 -3.44 -16.66
CA LYS A 47 23.75 -4.72 -16.96
C LYS A 47 25.23 -4.61 -16.59
N ASP A 48 25.78 -5.70 -16.09
CA ASP A 48 27.21 -5.83 -15.87
C ASP A 48 27.96 -5.91 -17.21
N VAL A 49 29.30 -5.97 -17.12
CA VAL A 49 30.19 -6.01 -18.29
C VAL A 49 29.93 -7.24 -19.17
N THR A 50 29.29 -8.28 -18.62
CA THR A 50 28.89 -9.52 -19.28
C THR A 50 27.44 -9.52 -19.77
N GLY A 51 26.71 -8.42 -19.61
CA GLY A 51 25.32 -8.26 -20.07
C GLY A 51 24.26 -8.83 -19.13
N TYR A 52 24.64 -9.35 -17.95
CA TYR A 52 23.70 -9.83 -16.94
C TYR A 52 23.20 -8.66 -16.09
N PRO A 53 21.96 -8.70 -15.58
CA PRO A 53 21.47 -7.63 -14.71
C PRO A 53 22.33 -7.57 -13.44
N HIS A 54 22.75 -6.36 -13.06
CA HIS A 54 23.61 -6.13 -11.90
C HIS A 54 22.93 -6.65 -10.62
N THR A 55 23.58 -7.59 -9.93
CA THR A 55 22.98 -8.35 -8.81
C THR A 55 22.47 -7.44 -7.70
N THR A 56 23.19 -6.36 -7.37
CA THR A 56 22.74 -5.37 -6.38
C THR A 56 21.49 -4.62 -6.83
N ALA A 57 21.38 -4.30 -8.14
CA ALA A 57 20.21 -3.60 -8.66
C ALA A 57 18.98 -4.50 -8.64
N LEU A 58 19.13 -5.78 -8.99
CA LEU A 58 18.08 -6.79 -8.83
C LEU A 58 17.64 -6.94 -7.38
N MET A 59 18.58 -7.01 -6.44
CA MET A 59 18.26 -7.14 -5.01
C MET A 59 17.43 -5.96 -4.50
N VAL A 60 17.79 -4.74 -4.88
CA VAL A 60 17.02 -3.53 -4.52
C VAL A 60 15.63 -3.56 -5.17
N LEU A 61 15.50 -4.02 -6.41
CA LEU A 61 14.20 -4.12 -7.09
C LEU A 61 13.28 -5.15 -6.44
N ASP A 62 13.82 -6.27 -5.99
CA ASP A 62 13.05 -7.30 -5.29
C ASP A 62 12.62 -6.84 -3.89
N GLU A 63 13.47 -6.10 -3.17
CA GLU A 63 13.08 -5.49 -1.90
C GLU A 63 11.95 -4.45 -2.08
N LEU A 64 12.05 -3.60 -3.12
CA LEU A 64 11.00 -2.64 -3.45
C LEU A 64 9.68 -3.35 -3.78
N GLN A 65 9.73 -4.44 -4.56
CA GLN A 65 8.55 -5.23 -4.88
C GLN A 65 7.92 -5.83 -3.62
N GLN A 66 8.72 -6.39 -2.70
CA GLN A 66 8.22 -6.95 -1.44
C GLN A 66 7.51 -5.89 -0.58
N ARG A 67 8.04 -4.67 -0.51
CA ARG A 67 7.42 -3.57 0.23
C ARG A 67 6.09 -3.15 -0.38
N VAL A 68 6.00 -3.09 -1.71
CA VAL A 68 4.75 -2.80 -2.42
C VAL A 68 3.71 -3.91 -2.19
N ASP A 69 4.13 -5.17 -2.23
CA ASP A 69 3.24 -6.31 -1.95
C ASP A 69 2.74 -6.31 -0.51
N ALA A 70 3.57 -5.92 0.45
CA ALA A 70 3.16 -5.74 1.85
C ALA A 70 2.12 -4.61 1.99
N ALA A 71 2.35 -3.46 1.34
CA ALA A 71 1.39 -2.35 1.33
C ALA A 71 0.04 -2.76 0.70
N LYS A 72 0.06 -3.56 -0.37
CA LYS A 72 -1.16 -4.13 -0.96
C LYS A 72 -1.92 -5.03 0.01
N ARG A 73 -1.22 -5.95 0.68
CA ARG A 73 -1.84 -6.83 1.68
C ARG A 73 -2.47 -6.02 2.82
N TYR A 74 -1.81 -4.95 3.26
CA TYR A 74 -2.36 -4.05 4.26
C TYR A 74 -3.66 -3.39 3.77
N LEU A 75 -3.69 -2.82 2.56
CA LEU A 75 -4.91 -2.22 2.00
C LEU A 75 -6.06 -3.23 1.89
N VAL A 76 -5.78 -4.46 1.46
CA VAL A 76 -6.78 -5.53 1.41
C VAL A 76 -7.29 -5.87 2.81
N SER A 77 -6.41 -5.90 3.82
CA SER A 77 -6.80 -6.19 5.21
C SER A 77 -7.68 -5.10 5.83
N VAL A 78 -7.38 -3.82 5.54
CA VAL A 78 -8.14 -2.67 6.04
C VAL A 78 -9.45 -2.51 5.28
N GLY A 79 -9.44 -2.73 3.96
CA GLY A 79 -10.65 -2.71 3.13
C GLY A 79 -11.56 -3.94 3.32
N GLY A 80 -11.01 -5.05 3.81
CA GLY A 80 -11.69 -6.32 4.08
C GLY A 80 -12.30 -6.43 5.47
N GLN A 81 -12.16 -5.41 6.34
CA GLN A 81 -12.82 -5.37 7.64
C GLN A 81 -14.33 -5.15 7.43
N LYS A 82 -15.03 -6.23 7.06
CA LYS A 82 -16.48 -6.36 7.21
C LYS A 82 -16.80 -6.08 8.68
N VAL A 83 -17.28 -4.88 8.92
CA VAL A 83 -17.96 -4.50 10.16
C VAL A 83 -19.13 -5.45 10.30
N TYR A 84 -18.99 -6.47 11.13
CA TYR A 84 -20.13 -7.27 11.58
C TYR A 84 -20.99 -6.43 12.54
N PRO A 85 -22.32 -6.66 12.54
CA PRO A 85 -23.37 -5.73 12.97
C PRO A 85 -23.34 -5.39 14.47
#